data_AF-V5GRD6-F1
#
_entry.id   AF-V5GRD6-F1
#
_cell.length_a   1.000
_cell.length_b   1.000
_cell.length_c   1.000
_cell.angle_alpha   90.00
_cell.angle_beta   90.00
_cell.angle_gamma   90.00
#
_symmetry.space_group_name_H-M   'P 1'
#
loop_
_entity.id
_entity.type
_entity.pdbx_description
1 polymer ?
#
loop_
_entity_poly.entity_id
_entity_poly.type
_entity_poly.pdbx_seq_one_letter_code
_entity_poly.pdbx_strand_id
1 'polypeptide(L)'
;MAGPTLSNLIGGQNGKLSNVRIRITATRIKILCLLVVAAWLMRLAVKVRPSLSPLYARHVRTLDMAANDIWTEYIITHPVEVDERYGFKEMGFRAHSYAELARTHNIGRLERMEENLWHFAPGAAQIRQQAMRVAPISYSEAAKQRASQSVEGIVRNQLEQHGRIFANMTGDLLRQAHREDAARGGKRRGIVMSVSRHTSLAALQTITVLRELHGCFLPVEIYYHREDELPDPLVDLLKSLGRVSVYDLDTLSLFSSELEDDAGRHPGFKETWTRQALGVLASSFQEMLVIEPSVVFLQNPAELFSHHSFQNTGTLFFRSKAKPADRGSQYLIAFLKRQFDAGEPSAQLADSAFWSHTIGSRQDMDVVVLDKSQPGVLAALFMNAWIRRKRVRDMFWGAYPLTMNEGLWLAFDLSDIAYAFENTLPGAIGRFEGDWDDHSPLLCSPRTIQFLSPQAAHEKLANRWTLFDTKHKKSTKKGKAANKLKQNAAGEKPFWFHGGFLVPGSSDETYFTPNVFARDVPPYTTIEEDYTDSKECLYGATINKLKGTSIPTTLEKAIDIAHETLKRYQPVLRYHVGVPKIRDDAETDDTKSEMEDTS
;
A
#
# COMPACT_ATOMS: atom_id res chain seq x y z
N MET A 1 -14.20 68.71 -0.51
CA MET A 1 -15.60 69.06 -0.83
C MET A 1 -16.37 67.76 -1.01
N ALA A 2 -17.66 67.83 -0.67
CA ALA A 2 -18.62 66.74 -0.44
C ALA A 2 -18.56 65.54 -1.41
N GLY A 3 -18.82 64.34 -0.88
CA GLY A 3 -19.08 63.13 -1.67
C GLY A 3 -20.53 63.04 -2.18
N PRO A 4 -20.85 61.99 -2.97
CA PRO A 4 -22.23 61.52 -3.18
C PRO A 4 -22.37 60.04 -2.77
N THR A 5 -23.17 59.73 -1.73
CA THR A 5 -24.58 59.29 -1.79
C THR A 5 -24.85 58.05 -2.65
N LEU A 6 -24.99 56.93 -1.96
CA LEU A 6 -25.51 55.66 -2.44
C LEU A 6 -27.02 55.65 -2.20
N SER A 7 -27.81 55.73 -3.26
CA SER A 7 -29.24 55.41 -3.22
C SER A 7 -29.70 55.02 -4.61
N ASN A 8 -29.81 53.71 -4.83
CA ASN A 8 -30.82 53.08 -5.68
C ASN A 8 -30.62 51.56 -5.64
N LEU A 9 -31.46 50.86 -4.87
CA LEU A 9 -32.00 49.52 -5.15
C LEU A 9 -32.67 48.95 -3.89
N ILE A 10 -33.79 49.52 -3.49
CA ILE A 10 -34.84 48.73 -2.83
C ILE A 10 -36.16 49.12 -3.49
N GLY A 11 -36.56 48.31 -4.46
CA GLY A 11 -37.94 48.22 -4.93
C GLY A 11 -38.81 47.79 -3.77
N GLY A 12 -39.93 48.49 -3.60
CA GLY A 12 -40.78 48.36 -2.43
C GLY A 12 -41.62 47.09 -2.41
N GLN A 13 -42.19 46.83 -1.24
CA GLN A 13 -43.55 46.34 -1.11
C GLN A 13 -44.13 46.76 0.25
N ASN A 14 -45.41 47.08 0.21
CA ASN A 14 -46.19 47.84 1.18
C ASN A 14 -46.22 47.24 2.60
N GLY A 15 -45.99 48.09 3.60
CA GLY A 15 -46.33 47.84 5.00
C GLY A 15 -46.54 49.17 5.73
N LYS A 16 -47.74 49.38 6.26
CA LYS A 16 -48.22 50.60 6.95
C LYS A 16 -47.17 51.19 7.91
N LEU A 17 -46.78 52.45 7.68
CA LEU A 17 -45.97 53.23 8.62
C LEU A 17 -46.80 53.59 9.87
N SER A 18 -46.53 52.95 11.00
CA SER A 18 -46.83 53.54 12.30
C SER A 18 -45.67 54.46 12.69
N ASN A 19 -45.98 55.74 12.86
CA ASN A 19 -45.05 56.74 13.37
C ASN A 19 -44.73 56.46 14.84
N VAL A 20 -43.64 55.75 15.12
CA VAL A 20 -43.08 55.69 16.47
C VAL A 20 -41.90 56.65 16.54
N ARG A 21 -42.15 57.87 17.03
CA ARG A 21 -41.09 58.80 17.48
C ARG A 21 -40.43 58.20 18.72
N ILE A 22 -39.32 57.49 18.53
CA ILE A 22 -38.46 57.06 19.64
C ILE A 22 -37.66 58.28 20.10
N ARG A 23 -38.09 58.90 21.21
CA ARG A 23 -37.27 59.87 21.96
C ARG A 23 -36.09 59.10 22.56
N ILE A 24 -34.93 59.20 21.91
CA ILE A 24 -33.67 58.69 22.44
C ILE A 24 -33.18 59.69 23.48
N THR A 25 -33.32 59.36 24.76
CA THR A 25 -32.74 60.14 25.85
C THR A 25 -31.23 59.92 25.88
N ALA A 26 -30.46 60.96 26.23
CA ALA A 26 -28.99 60.93 26.25
C ALA A 26 -28.40 59.76 27.07
N THR A 27 -29.15 59.26 28.06
CA THR A 27 -28.82 58.09 28.87
C THR A 27 -28.75 56.81 28.05
N ARG A 28 -29.63 56.62 27.05
CA ARG A 28 -29.63 55.43 26.19
C ARG A 28 -28.45 55.44 25.20
N ILE A 29 -28.01 56.62 24.75
CA ILE A 29 -26.82 56.77 23.91
C ILE A 29 -25.56 56.43 24.71
N LYS A 30 -25.46 56.88 25.96
CA LYS A 30 -24.35 56.52 26.85
C LYS A 30 -24.25 55.01 27.10
N ILE A 31 -25.40 54.36 27.33
CA ILE A 31 -25.46 52.89 27.51
C ILE A 31 -25.05 52.17 26.22
N LEU A 32 -25.50 52.64 25.05
CA LEU A 32 -25.12 52.05 23.77
C LEU A 32 -23.62 52.21 23.50
N CYS A 33 -23.05 53.38 23.77
CA CYS A 33 -21.60 53.62 23.65
C CYS A 33 -20.80 52.74 24.60
N LEU A 34 -21.25 52.57 25.84
CA LEU A 34 -20.62 51.65 26.81
C LEU A 34 -20.67 50.20 26.32
N LEU A 35 -21.79 49.75 25.77
CA LEU A 35 -21.92 48.41 25.21
C LEU A 35 -21.04 48.20 23.98
N VAL A 36 -20.90 49.22 23.11
CA VAL A 36 -20.00 49.16 21.95
C VAL A 36 -18.54 49.12 22.39
N VAL A 37 -18.15 49.91 23.40
CA VAL A 37 -16.80 49.90 23.97
C VAL A 37 -16.51 48.56 24.65
N ALA A 38 -17.46 48.03 25.42
CA ALA A 38 -17.34 46.71 26.04
C ALA A 38 -17.22 45.59 25.00
N ALA A 39 -18.03 45.62 23.93
CA ALA A 39 -17.94 44.68 22.83
C ALA A 39 -16.62 44.82 22.05
N TRP A 40 -16.10 46.04 21.91
CA TRP A 40 -14.79 46.30 21.29
C TRP A 40 -13.65 45.78 22.16
N LEU A 41 -13.68 46.01 23.48
CA LEU A 41 -12.71 45.47 24.44
C LEU A 41 -12.77 43.94 24.52
N MET A 42 -13.96 43.34 24.50
CA MET A 42 -14.13 41.89 24.42
C MET A 42 -13.57 41.33 23.10
N ARG A 43 -13.80 42.01 21.96
CA ARG A 43 -13.19 41.63 20.68
C ARG A 43 -11.67 41.82 20.67
N LEU A 44 -11.15 42.83 21.37
CA LEU A 44 -9.72 43.04 21.54
C LEU A 44 -9.12 41.93 22.43
N ALA A 45 -9.80 41.54 23.51
CA ALA A 45 -9.41 40.43 24.39
C ALA A 45 -9.54 39.05 23.71
N VAL A 46 -10.43 38.90 22.73
CA VAL A 46 -10.54 37.67 21.93
C VAL A 46 -9.53 37.63 20.78
N LYS A 47 -9.17 38.79 20.20
CA LYS A 47 -8.11 38.90 19.18
C LYS A 47 -6.71 38.81 19.78
N VAL A 48 -6.51 39.40 20.97
CA VAL A 48 -5.37 39.16 21.85
C VAL A 48 -5.70 37.89 22.64
N ARG A 49 -5.65 36.73 21.97
CA ARG A 49 -5.38 35.50 22.74
C ARG A 49 -4.20 35.83 23.65
N PRO A 50 -4.17 35.40 24.93
CA PRO A 50 -2.95 35.48 25.70
C PRO A 50 -1.95 34.53 25.04
N SER A 51 -1.27 35.02 23.99
CA SER A 51 0.01 34.50 23.59
C SER A 51 0.85 34.66 24.85
N LEU A 52 1.13 33.52 25.47
CA LEU A 52 1.98 33.38 26.64
C LEU A 52 3.08 34.44 26.62
N SER A 53 3.31 35.12 27.75
CA SER A 53 4.36 36.14 27.82
C SER A 53 5.66 35.58 27.23
N PRO A 54 6.49 36.38 26.55
CA PRO A 54 7.74 35.88 25.95
C PRO A 54 8.62 35.09 26.93
N LEU A 55 8.54 35.42 28.22
CA LEU A 55 9.21 34.71 29.31
C LEU A 55 8.59 33.32 29.58
N TYR A 56 7.26 33.21 29.62
CA TYR A 56 6.59 31.91 29.76
C TYR A 56 6.81 31.04 28.53
N ALA A 57 6.72 31.60 27.32
CA ALA A 57 7.02 30.87 26.09
C ALA A 57 8.47 30.36 26.06
N ARG A 58 9.43 31.15 26.57
CA ARG A 58 10.82 30.71 26.74
C ARG A 58 10.93 29.60 27.79
N HIS A 59 10.22 29.71 28.91
CA HIS A 59 10.22 28.71 29.97
C HIS A 59 9.62 27.36 29.50
N VAL A 60 8.51 27.39 28.77
CA VAL A 60 7.91 26.20 28.14
C VAL A 60 8.92 25.54 27.21
N ARG A 61 9.58 26.30 26.33
CA ARG A 61 10.62 25.74 25.45
C ARG A 61 11.77 25.11 26.22
N THR A 62 12.21 25.71 27.33
CA THR A 62 13.28 25.12 28.15
C THR A 62 12.84 23.82 28.83
N LEU A 63 11.59 23.74 29.29
CA LEU A 63 11.02 22.51 29.85
C LEU A 63 10.89 21.43 28.77
N ASP A 64 10.38 21.80 27.59
CA ASP A 64 10.27 20.88 26.45
C ASP A 64 11.65 20.35 26.03
N MET A 65 12.68 21.21 25.99
CA MET A 65 14.05 20.79 25.68
C MET A 65 14.57 19.79 26.70
N ALA A 66 14.44 20.09 27.99
CA ALA A 66 14.88 19.20 29.08
C ALA A 66 14.14 17.86 29.07
N ALA A 67 12.80 17.88 28.90
CA ALA A 67 11.99 16.68 28.82
C ALA A 67 12.42 15.80 27.64
N ASN A 68 12.66 16.39 26.47
CA ASN A 68 13.13 15.65 25.32
C ASN A 68 14.56 15.09 25.48
N ASP A 69 15.45 15.78 26.19
CA ASP A 69 16.80 15.27 26.45
C ASP A 69 16.76 14.08 27.41
N ILE A 70 15.98 14.16 28.49
CA ILE A 70 15.71 13.03 29.41
C ILE A 70 15.14 11.84 28.62
N TRP A 71 14.17 12.10 27.73
CA TRP A 71 13.55 11.06 26.92
C TRP A 71 14.53 10.45 25.90
N THR A 72 15.41 11.26 25.32
CA THR A 72 16.48 10.77 24.43
C THR A 72 17.45 9.87 25.17
N GLU A 73 17.88 10.29 26.36
CA GLU A 73 18.76 9.50 27.23
C GLU A 73 18.09 8.18 27.67
N TYR A 74 16.79 8.23 27.99
CA TYR A 74 16.00 7.05 28.33
C TYR A 74 15.99 6.03 27.18
N ILE A 75 15.72 6.46 25.95
CA ILE A 75 15.73 5.55 24.78
C ILE A 75 17.08 4.88 24.59
N ILE A 76 18.16 5.66 24.73
CA ILE A 76 19.52 5.17 24.53
C ILE A 76 19.90 4.13 25.59
N THR A 77 19.46 4.33 26.83
CA THR A 77 19.85 3.50 27.98
C THR A 77 18.93 2.33 28.26
N HIS A 78 17.70 2.36 27.76
CA HIS A 78 16.66 1.35 28.00
C HIS A 78 16.13 0.82 26.67
N PRO A 79 16.77 -0.18 26.02
CA PRO A 79 16.22 -0.81 24.82
C PRO A 79 14.92 -1.53 25.15
N VAL A 80 14.01 -1.61 24.17
CA VAL A 80 12.73 -2.31 24.34
C VAL A 80 12.91 -3.80 24.10
N GLU A 81 12.62 -4.60 25.12
CA GLU A 81 12.64 -6.05 25.04
C GLU A 81 11.28 -6.62 24.60
N VAL A 82 11.31 -7.78 23.95
CA VAL A 82 10.11 -8.39 23.37
C VAL A 82 9.22 -9.10 24.40
N ASP A 83 9.78 -9.54 25.53
CA ASP A 83 9.07 -10.17 26.65
C ASP A 83 8.40 -9.16 27.59
N GLU A 84 8.64 -7.87 27.38
CA GLU A 84 7.92 -6.81 28.09
C GLU A 84 6.44 -6.82 27.75
N ARG A 85 5.59 -6.68 28.78
CA ARG A 85 4.13 -6.74 28.65
C ARG A 85 3.59 -5.78 27.57
N TYR A 86 4.19 -4.59 27.45
CA TYR A 86 3.78 -3.54 26.51
C TYR A 86 4.87 -3.21 25.47
N GLY A 87 5.85 -4.09 25.28
CA GLY A 87 7.04 -3.78 24.46
C GLY A 87 6.70 -3.37 23.03
N PHE A 88 5.70 -4.00 22.38
CA PHE A 88 5.31 -3.61 21.02
C PHE A 88 4.68 -2.22 20.97
N LYS A 89 3.82 -1.89 21.95
CA LYS A 89 3.21 -0.56 21.99
C LYS A 89 4.22 0.52 22.36
N GLU A 90 5.14 0.23 23.27
CA GLU A 90 6.24 1.13 23.60
C GLU A 90 7.15 1.37 22.40
N MET A 91 7.56 0.30 21.70
CA MET A 91 8.38 0.45 20.50
C MET A 91 7.64 1.23 19.40
N GLY A 92 6.33 1.02 19.24
CA GLY A 92 5.49 1.83 18.37
C GLY A 92 5.48 3.31 18.76
N PHE A 93 5.38 3.62 20.06
CA PHE A 93 5.48 5.01 20.54
C PHE A 93 6.85 5.64 20.24
N ARG A 94 7.94 4.88 20.38
CA ARG A 94 9.29 5.34 20.02
C ARG A 94 9.41 5.55 18.50
N ALA A 95 8.80 4.69 17.68
CA ALA A 95 8.74 4.85 16.23
C ALA A 95 7.94 6.12 15.82
N HIS A 96 6.80 6.36 16.45
CA HIS A 96 6.02 7.60 16.25
C HIS A 96 6.87 8.84 16.55
N SER A 97 7.54 8.82 17.70
CA SER A 97 8.37 9.94 18.15
C SER A 97 9.58 10.16 17.23
N TYR A 98 10.19 9.08 16.71
CA TYR A 98 11.21 9.16 15.65
C TYR A 98 10.66 9.84 14.39
N ALA A 99 9.45 9.49 13.95
CA ALA A 99 8.80 10.14 12.81
C ALA A 99 8.58 11.65 13.05
N GLU A 100 8.13 12.04 14.24
CA GLU A 100 7.92 13.45 14.60
C GLU A 100 9.22 14.25 14.66
N LEU A 101 10.30 13.66 15.18
CA LEU A 101 11.63 14.28 15.18
C LEU A 101 12.16 14.49 13.75
N ALA A 102 11.92 13.52 12.86
CA ALA A 102 12.27 13.65 11.45
C ALA A 102 11.43 14.72 10.75
N ARG A 103 10.13 14.76 11.02
CA ARG A 103 9.21 15.78 10.49
C ARG A 103 9.58 17.19 10.93
N THR A 104 9.99 17.36 12.19
CA THR A 104 10.40 18.65 12.77
C THR A 104 11.87 19.01 12.51
N HIS A 105 12.58 18.21 11.70
CA HIS A 105 13.99 18.43 11.31
C HIS A 105 14.97 18.48 12.49
N ASN A 106 14.67 17.79 13.58
CA ASN A 106 15.58 17.68 14.74
C ASN A 106 16.63 16.58 14.52
N ILE A 107 17.38 16.69 13.42
CA ILE A 107 18.24 15.63 12.88
C ILE A 107 19.37 15.25 13.86
N GLY A 108 19.99 16.23 14.51
CA GLY A 108 21.06 15.94 15.48
C GLY A 108 20.59 15.15 16.70
N ARG A 109 19.30 15.20 17.06
CA ARG A 109 18.75 14.34 18.11
C ARG A 109 18.45 12.94 17.58
N LEU A 110 17.92 12.84 16.36
CA LEU A 110 17.73 11.54 15.70
C LEU A 110 19.03 10.77 15.62
N GLU A 111 20.08 11.38 15.09
CA GLU A 111 21.39 10.74 14.91
C GLU A 111 21.99 10.21 16.22
N ARG A 112 21.69 10.86 17.37
CA ARG A 112 22.12 10.38 18.70
C ARG A 112 21.40 9.12 19.17
N MET A 113 20.13 8.92 18.80
CA MET A 113 19.32 7.79 19.26
C MET A 113 19.13 6.69 18.22
N GLU A 114 19.37 6.97 16.94
CA GLU A 114 18.98 6.13 15.80
C GLU A 114 19.65 4.75 15.83
N GLU A 115 20.95 4.68 16.13
CA GLU A 115 21.68 3.42 16.24
C GLU A 115 21.18 2.56 17.41
N ASN A 116 20.84 3.15 18.56
CA ASN A 116 20.35 2.38 19.70
C ASN A 116 18.88 1.98 19.54
N LEU A 117 18.07 2.90 19.01
CA LEU A 117 16.65 2.66 18.74
C LEU A 117 16.48 1.55 17.68
N TRP A 118 17.29 1.59 16.64
CA TRP A 118 17.29 0.63 15.54
C TRP A 118 18.61 -0.17 15.51
N HIS A 119 19.03 -0.73 16.64
CA HIS A 119 20.29 -1.51 16.76
C HIS A 119 20.41 -2.65 15.74
N PHE A 120 19.28 -3.19 15.30
CA PHE A 120 19.24 -4.20 14.25
C PHE A 120 19.63 -3.68 12.86
N ALA A 121 19.60 -2.36 12.66
CA ALA A 121 19.87 -1.63 11.42
C ALA A 121 20.92 -0.52 11.67
N PRO A 122 22.22 -0.86 11.82
CA PRO A 122 23.28 0.15 11.97
C PRO A 122 23.32 1.16 10.80
N GLY A 123 22.82 0.77 9.62
CA GLY A 123 22.62 1.66 8.48
C GLY A 123 21.38 2.55 8.54
N ALA A 124 20.65 2.63 9.66
CA ALA A 124 19.38 3.37 9.75
C ALA A 124 19.52 4.85 9.34
N ALA A 125 20.61 5.51 9.73
CA ALA A 125 20.90 6.88 9.29
C ALA A 125 21.06 6.99 7.77
N GLN A 126 21.76 6.03 7.14
CA GLN A 126 21.91 5.98 5.70
C GLN A 126 20.55 5.76 5.00
N ILE A 127 19.75 4.82 5.50
CA ILE A 127 18.39 4.54 4.98
C ILE A 127 17.54 5.82 5.05
N ARG A 128 17.52 6.50 6.20
CA ARG A 128 16.78 7.75 6.39
C ARG A 128 17.24 8.84 5.43
N GLN A 129 18.54 9.06 5.33
CA GLN A 129 19.09 10.07 4.42
C GLN A 129 18.71 9.76 2.97
N GLN A 130 18.79 8.51 2.55
CA GLN A 130 18.41 8.11 1.20
C GLN A 130 16.92 8.30 0.93
N ALA A 131 16.06 7.90 1.88
CA ALA A 131 14.62 8.05 1.78
C ALA A 131 14.17 9.53 1.73
N MET A 132 14.77 10.40 2.54
CA MET A 132 14.35 11.79 2.70
C MET A 132 15.07 12.78 1.77
N ARG A 133 16.07 12.35 0.98
CA ARG A 133 16.73 13.20 -0.03
C ARG A 133 15.78 13.51 -1.19
N VAL A 134 14.90 14.49 -1.02
CA VAL A 134 14.10 15.03 -2.12
C VAL A 134 14.98 15.99 -2.92
N ALA A 135 15.64 15.50 -3.97
CA ALA A 135 16.27 16.41 -4.94
C ALA A 135 15.16 17.28 -5.56
N PRO A 136 15.25 18.62 -5.51
CA PRO A 136 14.24 19.47 -6.14
C PRO A 136 14.26 19.24 -7.65
N ILE A 137 13.09 18.96 -8.22
CA ILE A 137 12.92 18.85 -9.67
C ILE A 137 13.06 20.26 -10.25
N SER A 138 14.21 20.57 -10.85
CA SER A 138 14.36 21.80 -11.65
C SER A 138 13.59 21.62 -12.96
N TYR A 139 12.30 22.01 -12.95
CA TYR A 139 11.45 21.98 -14.13
C TYR A 139 11.81 23.17 -15.04
N SER A 140 12.82 23.01 -15.90
CA SER A 140 13.07 24.00 -16.96
C SER A 140 11.99 23.90 -18.04
N GLU A 141 11.65 25.02 -18.68
CA GLU A 141 10.64 25.10 -19.75
C GLU A 141 10.99 24.24 -20.98
N ALA A 142 12.27 23.89 -21.17
CA ALA A 142 12.73 22.93 -22.17
C ALA A 142 12.21 21.49 -21.93
N ALA A 143 11.82 21.14 -20.70
CA ALA A 143 11.26 19.83 -20.37
C ALA A 143 9.82 19.64 -20.88
N LYS A 144 9.05 20.73 -21.02
CA LYS A 144 7.68 20.68 -21.57
C LYS A 144 7.66 20.42 -23.08
N GLN A 145 8.65 20.91 -23.83
CA GLN A 145 8.79 20.64 -25.26
C GLN A 145 9.31 19.21 -25.56
N ARG A 146 10.04 18.58 -24.63
CA ARG A 146 10.47 17.17 -24.74
C ARG A 146 9.36 16.15 -24.39
N ALA A 147 8.25 16.58 -23.80
CA ALA A 147 7.17 15.67 -23.37
C ALA A 147 6.50 14.92 -24.54
N SER A 148 6.46 15.50 -25.76
CA SER A 148 5.96 14.82 -26.96
C SER A 148 6.92 13.73 -27.50
N GLN A 149 8.17 13.71 -27.03
CA GLN A 149 9.19 12.68 -27.31
C GLN A 149 9.52 11.83 -26.06
N SER A 150 8.74 11.96 -24.98
CA SER A 150 8.96 11.19 -23.75
C SER A 150 8.71 9.70 -23.98
N VAL A 151 9.43 8.84 -23.25
CA VAL A 151 9.21 7.39 -23.31
C VAL A 151 7.75 7.03 -23.07
N GLU A 152 7.09 7.71 -22.13
CA GLU A 152 5.67 7.51 -21.85
C GLU A 152 4.78 7.78 -23.08
N GLY A 153 5.08 8.83 -23.85
CA GLY A 153 4.37 9.15 -25.10
C GLY A 153 4.58 8.09 -26.18
N ILE A 154 5.83 7.61 -26.34
CA ILE A 154 6.15 6.55 -27.31
C ILE A 154 5.43 5.25 -26.93
N VAL A 155 5.48 4.87 -25.65
CA VAL A 155 4.81 3.67 -25.12
C VAL A 155 3.31 3.75 -25.33
N ARG A 156 2.68 4.88 -24.99
CA ARG A 156 1.24 5.07 -25.17
C ARG A 156 0.82 4.86 -26.62
N ASN A 157 1.53 5.48 -27.56
CA ASN A 157 1.24 5.32 -28.99
C ASN A 157 1.39 3.86 -29.46
N GLN A 158 2.44 3.16 -29.00
CA GLN A 158 2.67 1.76 -29.35
C GLN A 158 1.59 0.83 -28.77
N LEU A 159 1.19 1.05 -27.52
CA LEU A 159 0.10 0.29 -26.89
C LEU A 159 -1.24 0.55 -27.58
N GLU A 160 -1.52 1.79 -28.01
CA GLU A 160 -2.74 2.12 -28.76
C GLU A 160 -2.77 1.46 -30.16
N GLN A 161 -1.62 1.34 -30.83
CA GLN A 161 -1.53 0.78 -32.18
C GLN A 161 -1.48 -0.75 -32.20
N HIS A 162 -0.69 -1.35 -31.32
CA HIS A 162 -0.37 -2.79 -31.37
C HIS A 162 -0.90 -3.56 -30.16
N GLY A 163 -1.31 -2.88 -29.08
CA GLY A 163 -1.79 -3.52 -27.87
C GLY A 163 -0.72 -4.30 -27.09
N ARG A 164 0.56 -4.16 -27.45
CA ARG A 164 1.77 -4.60 -26.73
C ARG A 164 3.01 -3.86 -27.25
N ILE A 165 4.09 -3.87 -26.46
CA ILE A 165 5.44 -3.45 -26.85
C ILE A 165 6.23 -4.69 -27.27
N PHE A 166 6.84 -4.65 -28.45
CA PHE A 166 7.66 -5.76 -28.94
C PHE A 166 9.01 -5.84 -28.22
N ALA A 167 9.48 -7.06 -27.94
CA ALA A 167 10.73 -7.33 -27.22
C ALA A 167 11.97 -6.63 -27.80
N ASN A 168 12.04 -6.44 -29.13
CA ASN A 168 13.13 -5.75 -29.81
C ASN A 168 13.21 -4.25 -29.46
N MET A 169 12.07 -3.59 -29.21
CA MET A 169 12.00 -2.18 -28.82
C MET A 169 12.17 -1.97 -27.32
N THR A 170 11.80 -2.97 -26.51
CA THR A 170 11.85 -2.89 -25.04
C THR A 170 13.23 -2.48 -24.52
N GLY A 171 14.31 -3.02 -25.09
CA GLY A 171 15.67 -2.70 -24.66
C GLY A 171 16.05 -1.22 -24.87
N ASP A 172 15.68 -0.62 -26.01
CA ASP A 172 15.93 0.79 -26.29
C ASP A 172 15.09 1.71 -25.40
N LEU A 173 13.81 1.37 -25.22
CA LEU A 173 12.91 2.15 -24.36
C LEU A 173 13.34 2.12 -22.90
N LEU A 174 13.81 0.96 -22.40
CA LEU A 174 14.37 0.85 -21.05
C LEU A 174 15.62 1.73 -20.89
N ARG A 175 16.52 1.75 -21.88
CA ARG A 175 17.69 2.65 -21.87
C ARG A 175 17.28 4.12 -21.87
N GLN A 176 16.29 4.50 -22.68
CA GLN A 176 15.80 5.88 -22.72
C GLN A 176 15.14 6.27 -21.40
N ALA A 177 14.31 5.40 -20.82
CA ALA A 177 13.69 5.64 -19.53
C ALA A 177 14.74 5.86 -18.45
N HIS A 178 15.85 5.11 -18.49
CA HIS A 178 16.92 5.25 -17.50
C HIS A 178 17.58 6.63 -17.56
N ARG A 179 17.79 7.16 -18.78
CA ARG A 179 18.30 8.51 -19.00
C ARG A 179 17.31 9.57 -18.53
N GLU A 180 16.01 9.37 -18.75
CA GLU A 180 14.97 10.29 -18.27
C GLU A 180 14.93 10.37 -16.74
N ASP A 181 15.01 9.23 -16.04
CA ASP A 181 15.05 9.22 -14.58
C ASP A 181 16.34 9.85 -14.04
N ALA A 182 17.49 9.53 -14.64
CA ALA A 182 18.76 10.16 -14.28
C ALA A 182 18.70 11.69 -14.44
N ALA A 183 18.11 12.18 -15.53
CA ALA A 183 17.90 13.61 -15.76
C ALA A 183 16.91 14.25 -14.75
N ARG A 184 16.02 13.47 -14.15
CA ARG A 184 15.06 13.90 -13.11
C ARG A 184 15.60 13.78 -11.68
N GLY A 185 16.88 13.48 -11.51
CA GLY A 185 17.52 13.35 -10.19
C GLY A 185 17.63 11.92 -9.67
N GLY A 186 17.38 10.92 -10.50
CA GLY A 186 17.58 9.50 -10.19
C GLY A 186 16.28 8.70 -10.07
N LYS A 187 16.40 7.45 -9.61
CA LYS A 187 15.28 6.52 -9.48
C LYS A 187 14.43 6.85 -8.24
N ARG A 188 13.41 7.71 -8.40
CA ARG A 188 12.48 8.03 -7.31
C ARG A 188 11.43 6.94 -7.07
N ARG A 189 10.90 6.39 -8.16
CA ARG A 189 9.86 5.34 -8.17
C ARG A 189 10.42 4.02 -8.65
N GLY A 190 9.95 2.91 -8.08
CA GLY A 190 10.35 1.59 -8.54
C GLY A 190 9.53 0.44 -7.95
N ILE A 191 9.91 -0.77 -8.34
CA ILE A 191 9.31 -2.03 -7.90
C ILE A 191 10.34 -2.77 -7.03
N VAL A 192 9.89 -3.30 -5.90
CA VAL A 192 10.69 -4.13 -4.98
C VAL A 192 10.10 -5.53 -4.99
N MET A 193 10.93 -6.55 -5.20
CA MET A 193 10.52 -7.96 -5.18
C MET A 193 11.45 -8.76 -4.27
N SER A 194 10.91 -9.73 -3.55
CA SER A 194 11.69 -10.81 -2.93
C SER A 194 11.65 -12.01 -3.87
N VAL A 195 12.79 -12.59 -4.23
CA VAL A 195 12.83 -13.70 -5.19
C VAL A 195 13.74 -14.82 -4.70
N SER A 196 13.26 -16.06 -4.81
CA SER A 196 14.05 -17.27 -4.64
C SER A 196 14.14 -18.04 -5.96
N ARG A 197 14.92 -19.12 -6.00
CA ARG A 197 14.91 -20.06 -7.13
C ARG A 197 13.52 -20.55 -7.50
N HIS A 198 12.60 -20.71 -6.54
CA HIS A 198 11.26 -21.25 -6.80
C HIS A 198 10.33 -20.21 -7.43
N THR A 199 10.54 -18.94 -7.12
CA THR A 199 9.75 -17.81 -7.64
C THR A 199 10.42 -17.10 -8.82
N SER A 200 11.63 -17.53 -9.22
CA SER A 200 12.41 -16.93 -10.31
C SER A 200 11.68 -16.93 -11.67
N LEU A 201 11.03 -18.04 -12.04
CA LEU A 201 10.24 -18.09 -13.28
C LEU A 201 9.08 -17.09 -13.24
N ALA A 202 8.37 -17.04 -12.11
CA ALA A 202 7.27 -16.10 -11.93
C ALA A 202 7.76 -14.65 -12.02
N ALA A 203 8.90 -14.32 -11.39
CA ALA A 203 9.51 -13.00 -11.49
C ALA A 203 9.86 -12.63 -12.93
N LEU A 204 10.49 -13.56 -13.69
CA LEU A 204 10.82 -13.36 -15.10
C LEU A 204 9.58 -13.07 -15.94
N GLN A 205 8.51 -13.86 -15.76
CA GLN A 205 7.25 -13.69 -16.48
C GLN A 205 6.58 -12.37 -16.09
N THR A 206 6.44 -12.10 -14.81
CA THR A 206 5.79 -10.89 -14.30
C THR A 206 6.50 -9.64 -14.79
N ILE A 207 7.83 -9.56 -14.68
CA ILE A 207 8.59 -8.39 -15.17
C ILE A 207 8.44 -8.24 -16.69
N THR A 208 8.49 -9.34 -17.45
CA THR A 208 8.35 -9.30 -18.92
C THR A 208 6.96 -8.83 -19.32
N VAL A 209 5.91 -9.34 -18.69
CA VAL A 209 4.52 -8.89 -18.89
C VAL A 209 4.35 -7.42 -18.52
N LEU A 210 4.94 -6.95 -17.42
CA LEU A 210 4.91 -5.53 -17.07
C LEU A 210 5.51 -4.64 -18.16
N ARG A 211 6.59 -5.09 -18.82
CA ARG A 211 7.25 -4.34 -19.89
C ARG A 211 6.47 -4.39 -21.20
N GLU A 212 6.13 -5.59 -21.65
CA GLU A 212 5.60 -5.82 -22.98
C GLU A 212 4.08 -5.57 -23.06
N LEU A 213 3.32 -5.93 -22.03
CA LEU A 213 1.87 -5.74 -22.04
C LEU A 213 1.47 -4.34 -21.55
N HIS A 214 2.04 -3.92 -20.42
CA HIS A 214 1.62 -2.69 -19.73
C HIS A 214 2.48 -1.47 -20.07
N GLY A 215 3.61 -1.66 -20.75
CA GLY A 215 4.57 -0.58 -21.01
C GLY A 215 5.14 0.05 -19.74
N CYS A 216 5.09 -0.67 -18.61
CA CYS A 216 5.61 -0.20 -17.35
C CYS A 216 7.12 -0.38 -17.34
N PHE A 217 7.90 0.72 -17.35
CA PHE A 217 9.37 0.70 -17.34
C PHE A 217 10.01 1.15 -16.02
N LEU A 218 9.25 1.08 -14.92
CA LEU A 218 9.77 1.33 -13.57
C LEU A 218 10.99 0.46 -13.26
N PRO A 219 12.08 0.98 -12.68
CA PRO A 219 13.21 0.16 -12.24
C PRO A 219 12.75 -0.89 -11.21
N VAL A 220 13.37 -2.08 -11.24
CA VAL A 220 13.07 -3.18 -10.32
C VAL A 220 14.31 -3.45 -9.45
N GLU A 221 14.11 -3.57 -8.15
CA GLU A 221 15.09 -4.04 -7.19
C GLU A 221 14.62 -5.38 -6.63
N ILE A 222 15.43 -6.41 -6.83
CA ILE A 222 15.17 -7.77 -6.37
C ILE A 222 16.08 -8.04 -5.17
N TYR A 223 15.48 -8.55 -4.10
CA TYR A 223 16.18 -8.94 -2.89
C TYR A 223 16.06 -10.45 -2.69
N TYR A 224 17.16 -11.07 -2.29
CA TYR A 224 17.23 -12.48 -1.93
C TYR A 224 18.24 -12.64 -0.78
N HIS A 225 18.36 -13.83 -0.21
CA HIS A 225 19.39 -14.09 0.79
C HIS A 225 20.27 -15.28 0.39
N ARG A 226 21.53 -14.98 0.06
CA ARG A 226 22.58 -15.92 -0.29
C ARG A 226 22.33 -16.75 -1.55
N GLU A 227 23.41 -17.32 -2.07
CA GLU A 227 23.43 -18.11 -3.31
C GLU A 227 22.61 -19.41 -3.21
N ASP A 228 22.44 -19.95 -2.00
CA ASP A 228 21.65 -21.16 -1.80
C ASP A 228 20.17 -20.96 -2.15
N GLU A 229 19.63 -19.77 -1.84
CA GLU A 229 18.28 -19.36 -2.20
C GLU A 229 18.14 -18.98 -3.68
N LEU A 230 19.08 -18.17 -4.20
CA LEU A 230 19.07 -17.69 -5.58
C LEU A 230 20.49 -17.78 -6.20
N PRO A 231 20.77 -18.84 -6.99
CA PRO A 231 22.06 -19.03 -7.64
C PRO A 231 22.42 -17.95 -8.65
N ASP A 232 23.72 -17.71 -8.84
CA ASP A 232 24.27 -16.71 -9.78
C ASP A 232 23.70 -16.79 -11.21
N PRO A 233 23.51 -17.98 -11.84
CA PRO A 233 22.89 -18.05 -13.16
C PRO A 233 21.47 -17.46 -13.21
N LEU A 234 20.69 -17.60 -12.13
CA LEU A 234 19.35 -17.00 -12.04
C LEU A 234 19.43 -15.49 -11.78
N VAL A 235 20.41 -15.04 -10.99
CA VAL A 235 20.70 -13.61 -10.80
C VAL A 235 21.02 -12.94 -12.13
N ASP A 236 21.86 -13.55 -12.96
CA ASP A 236 22.23 -13.02 -14.28
C ASP A 236 21.04 -12.98 -15.24
N LEU A 237 20.18 -14.01 -15.24
CA LEU A 237 18.92 -14.00 -15.99
C LEU A 237 18.03 -12.82 -15.58
N LEU A 238 17.84 -12.59 -14.29
CA LEU A 238 16.99 -11.49 -13.80
C LEU A 238 17.58 -10.12 -14.20
N LYS A 239 18.90 -9.95 -14.09
CA LYS A 239 19.60 -8.73 -14.54
C LYS A 239 19.45 -8.50 -16.05
N SER A 240 19.35 -9.56 -16.85
CA SER A 240 19.23 -9.45 -18.32
C SER A 240 17.95 -8.75 -18.79
N LEU A 241 16.91 -8.69 -17.95
CA LEU A 241 15.64 -8.01 -18.26
C LEU A 241 15.75 -6.48 -18.36
N GLY A 242 16.90 -5.90 -18.00
CA GLY A 242 17.16 -4.47 -18.12
C GLY A 242 16.46 -3.64 -17.03
N ARG A 243 17.18 -2.65 -16.50
CA ARG A 243 16.73 -1.85 -15.34
C ARG A 243 16.32 -2.69 -14.11
N VAL A 244 16.86 -3.89 -14.00
CA VAL A 244 16.75 -4.78 -12.84
C VAL A 244 18.07 -4.74 -12.08
N SER A 245 18.00 -4.53 -10.78
CA SER A 245 19.13 -4.64 -9.85
C SER A 245 18.81 -5.74 -8.85
N VAL A 246 19.77 -6.61 -8.57
CA VAL A 246 19.57 -7.78 -7.71
C VAL A 246 20.58 -7.70 -6.56
N TYR A 247 20.10 -7.80 -5.33
CA TYR A 247 20.87 -7.59 -4.10
C TYR A 247 20.75 -8.79 -3.16
N ASP A 248 21.89 -9.29 -2.71
CA ASP A 248 21.94 -10.25 -1.61
C ASP A 248 21.86 -9.49 -0.28
N LEU A 249 20.81 -9.75 0.49
CA LEU A 249 20.58 -9.15 1.79
C LEU A 249 21.75 -9.38 2.76
N ASP A 250 22.37 -10.57 2.74
CA ASP A 250 23.48 -10.92 3.65
C ASP A 250 24.73 -10.03 3.45
N THR A 251 24.85 -9.43 2.27
CA THR A 251 26.00 -8.59 1.91
C THR A 251 25.75 -7.10 2.17
N LEU A 252 24.53 -6.72 2.53
CA LEU A 252 24.19 -5.32 2.76
C LEU A 252 24.66 -4.89 4.14
N SER A 253 25.56 -3.90 4.19
CA SER A 253 26.04 -3.27 5.44
C SER A 253 25.00 -2.36 6.12
N LEU A 254 23.70 -2.65 5.93
CA LEU A 254 22.58 -1.88 6.46
C LEU A 254 22.00 -2.50 7.72
N PHE A 255 22.09 -3.81 7.86
CA PHE A 255 21.47 -4.58 8.92
C PHE A 255 22.52 -5.38 9.70
N SER A 256 22.13 -5.84 10.87
CA SER A 256 22.92 -6.74 11.71
C SER A 256 22.40 -8.17 11.63
N SER A 257 23.19 -9.10 12.15
CA SER A 257 22.83 -10.52 12.29
C SER A 257 21.53 -10.78 13.05
N GLU A 258 21.05 -9.83 13.87
CA GLU A 258 19.76 -9.96 14.58
C GLU A 258 18.55 -10.11 13.64
N LEU A 259 18.66 -9.61 12.41
CA LEU A 259 17.68 -9.81 11.35
C LEU A 259 18.08 -10.94 10.40
N GLU A 260 19.39 -11.21 10.28
CA GLU A 260 19.99 -11.87 9.11
C GLU A 260 20.57 -13.27 9.36
N ASP A 261 20.72 -13.74 10.61
CA ASP A 261 21.35 -15.03 10.93
C ASP A 261 20.76 -16.25 10.19
N ASP A 262 19.48 -16.20 9.82
CA ASP A 262 18.73 -17.23 9.09
C ASP A 262 17.88 -16.63 7.95
N ALA A 263 18.00 -15.33 7.68
CA ALA A 263 17.06 -14.53 6.88
C ALA A 263 15.58 -14.76 7.21
N GLY A 264 15.28 -15.06 8.47
CA GLY A 264 13.95 -15.44 8.91
C GLY A 264 13.46 -16.77 8.34
N ARG A 265 14.33 -17.70 7.92
CA ARG A 265 13.93 -19.08 7.62
C ARG A 265 13.25 -19.66 8.85
N HIS A 266 12.02 -20.11 8.66
CA HIS A 266 11.26 -20.73 9.73
C HIS A 266 11.05 -22.20 9.36
N PRO A 267 11.22 -23.16 10.29
CA PRO A 267 11.08 -24.59 9.97
C PRO A 267 9.75 -24.87 9.25
N GLY A 268 9.83 -25.50 8.07
CA GLY A 268 8.66 -25.79 7.23
C GLY A 268 8.26 -24.67 6.24
N PHE A 269 8.89 -23.49 6.29
CA PHE A 269 8.65 -22.39 5.36
C PHE A 269 9.84 -22.21 4.42
N LYS A 270 9.58 -22.26 3.11
CA LYS A 270 10.60 -22.08 2.07
C LYS A 270 11.03 -20.62 1.91
N GLU A 271 10.11 -19.68 2.15
CA GLU A 271 10.32 -18.24 2.12
C GLU A 271 9.59 -17.60 3.29
N THR A 272 10.07 -16.45 3.75
CA THR A 272 9.40 -15.69 4.81
C THR A 272 9.34 -14.21 4.46
N TRP A 273 8.24 -13.58 4.87
CA TRP A 273 7.97 -12.14 4.71
C TRP A 273 9.06 -11.22 5.34
N THR A 274 10.03 -11.79 6.06
CA THR A 274 11.21 -11.07 6.55
C THR A 274 12.05 -10.48 5.42
N ARG A 275 12.29 -11.24 4.34
CA ARG A 275 13.06 -10.75 3.17
C ARG A 275 12.43 -9.51 2.56
N GLN A 276 11.11 -9.55 2.39
CA GLN A 276 10.33 -8.44 1.87
C GLN A 276 10.47 -7.20 2.77
N ALA A 277 10.39 -7.35 4.10
CA ALA A 277 10.57 -6.24 5.04
C ALA A 277 11.97 -5.61 4.96
N LEU A 278 13.02 -6.42 4.85
CA LEU A 278 14.39 -5.92 4.70
C LEU A 278 14.62 -5.26 3.35
N GLY A 279 14.14 -5.87 2.26
CA GLY A 279 14.22 -5.31 0.92
C GLY A 279 13.51 -3.95 0.81
N VAL A 280 12.36 -3.78 1.45
CA VAL A 280 11.63 -2.50 1.52
C VAL A 280 12.46 -1.40 2.22
N LEU A 281 13.13 -1.73 3.33
CA LEU A 281 14.02 -0.80 4.02
C LEU A 281 15.28 -0.49 3.20
N ALA A 282 15.92 -1.51 2.62
CA ALA A 282 17.14 -1.38 1.82
C ALA A 282 16.92 -0.71 0.45
N SER A 283 15.69 -0.72 -0.07
CA SER A 283 15.37 -0.19 -1.40
C SER A 283 15.81 1.26 -1.56
N SER A 284 16.33 1.57 -2.75
CA SER A 284 16.74 2.93 -3.08
C SER A 284 15.57 3.86 -3.39
N PHE A 285 14.38 3.30 -3.60
CA PHE A 285 13.19 4.05 -3.98
C PHE A 285 12.57 4.81 -2.82
N GLN A 286 12.02 5.99 -3.14
CA GLN A 286 11.19 6.76 -2.23
C GLN A 286 9.76 6.23 -2.27
N GLU A 287 9.21 6.14 -3.48
CA GLU A 287 7.87 5.59 -3.73
C GLU A 287 8.06 4.21 -4.37
N MET A 288 7.62 3.15 -3.70
CA MET A 288 7.83 1.78 -4.15
C MET A 288 6.54 0.98 -4.26
N LEU A 289 6.52 0.09 -5.24
CA LEU A 289 5.58 -1.01 -5.36
C LEU A 289 6.28 -2.27 -4.90
N VAL A 290 5.87 -2.81 -3.76
CA VAL A 290 6.30 -4.13 -3.34
C VAL A 290 5.40 -5.14 -4.05
N ILE A 291 5.99 -6.02 -4.85
CA ILE A 291 5.25 -6.95 -5.70
C ILE A 291 5.79 -8.36 -5.49
N GLU A 292 4.89 -9.29 -5.19
CA GLU A 292 5.22 -10.71 -5.12
C GLU A 292 5.41 -11.29 -6.53
N PRO A 293 6.39 -12.18 -6.77
CA PRO A 293 6.71 -12.66 -8.11
C PRO A 293 5.55 -13.30 -8.88
N SER A 294 4.60 -13.92 -8.18
CA SER A 294 3.45 -14.62 -8.75
C SER A 294 2.24 -13.72 -9.04
N VAL A 295 2.34 -12.40 -8.85
CA VAL A 295 1.23 -11.48 -9.16
C VAL A 295 1.08 -11.29 -10.66
N VAL A 296 -0.17 -11.39 -11.14
CA VAL A 296 -0.55 -11.07 -12.51
C VAL A 296 -1.33 -9.76 -12.55
N PHE A 297 -0.79 -8.76 -13.24
CA PHE A 297 -1.45 -7.47 -13.44
C PHE A 297 -2.31 -7.48 -14.70
N LEU A 298 -3.54 -6.98 -14.57
CA LEU A 298 -4.50 -6.77 -15.65
C LEU A 298 -4.53 -5.31 -16.13
N GLN A 299 -3.89 -4.42 -15.37
CA GLN A 299 -3.74 -2.98 -15.64
C GLN A 299 -2.33 -2.54 -15.27
N ASN A 300 -1.89 -1.36 -15.73
CA ASN A 300 -0.55 -0.87 -15.46
C ASN A 300 -0.37 -0.55 -13.95
N PRO A 301 0.55 -1.22 -13.23
CA PRO A 301 0.70 -1.02 -11.78
C PRO A 301 1.19 0.38 -11.41
N ALA A 302 1.81 1.13 -12.34
CA ALA A 302 2.26 2.50 -12.08
C ALA A 302 1.10 3.46 -11.75
N GLU A 303 -0.14 3.10 -12.12
CA GLU A 303 -1.35 3.87 -11.78
C GLU A 303 -1.60 3.93 -10.27
N LEU A 304 -1.10 2.95 -9.51
CA LEU A 304 -1.26 2.90 -8.05
C LEU A 304 -0.58 4.08 -7.34
N PHE A 305 0.48 4.66 -7.91
CA PHE A 305 1.11 5.88 -7.38
C PHE A 305 0.22 7.13 -7.51
N SER A 306 -0.79 7.08 -8.39
CA SER A 306 -1.78 8.14 -8.55
C SER A 306 -3.05 7.89 -7.73
N HIS A 307 -3.08 6.81 -6.96
CA HIS A 307 -4.23 6.45 -6.15
C HIS A 307 -4.45 7.46 -5.02
N HIS A 308 -5.70 7.86 -4.79
CA HIS A 308 -6.02 8.93 -3.84
C HIS A 308 -5.61 8.58 -2.40
N SER A 309 -5.83 7.33 -1.98
CA SER A 309 -5.39 6.87 -0.65
C SER A 309 -3.87 6.97 -0.50
N PHE A 310 -3.11 6.55 -1.52
CA PHE A 310 -1.65 6.64 -1.53
C PHE A 310 -1.17 8.10 -1.44
N GLN A 311 -1.77 9.01 -2.20
CA GLN A 311 -1.42 10.44 -2.16
C GLN A 311 -1.64 11.08 -0.79
N ASN A 312 -2.59 10.56 0.00
CA ASN A 312 -2.92 11.13 1.31
C ASN A 312 -2.08 10.56 2.44
N THR A 313 -1.82 9.26 2.45
CA THR A 313 -1.14 8.57 3.58
C THR A 313 0.26 8.06 3.23
N GLY A 314 0.68 8.16 1.97
CA GLY A 314 1.90 7.50 1.50
C GLY A 314 1.81 5.98 1.46
N THR A 315 0.62 5.41 1.61
CA THR A 315 0.42 3.95 1.67
C THR A 315 -0.84 3.53 0.92
N LEU A 316 -0.78 2.35 0.30
CA LEU A 316 -1.95 1.65 -0.22
C LEU A 316 -1.77 0.15 0.00
N PHE A 317 -2.64 -0.41 0.84
CA PHE A 317 -2.69 -1.83 1.16
C PHE A 317 -3.94 -2.48 0.56
N PHE A 318 -3.84 -3.75 0.18
CA PHE A 318 -4.98 -4.52 -0.29
C PHE A 318 -5.52 -5.40 0.82
N ARG A 319 -6.84 -5.66 0.78
CA ARG A 319 -7.50 -6.48 1.79
C ARG A 319 -7.32 -7.95 1.47
N SER A 320 -7.01 -8.73 2.49
CA SER A 320 -6.99 -10.20 2.41
C SER A 320 -8.39 -10.75 2.17
N LYS A 321 -8.46 -12.00 1.70
CA LYS A 321 -9.71 -12.77 1.63
C LYS A 321 -10.37 -12.79 3.02
N ALA A 322 -11.69 -12.61 3.05
CA ALA A 322 -12.46 -12.67 4.29
C ALA A 322 -12.63 -14.12 4.77
N LYS A 323 -11.54 -14.70 5.31
CA LYS A 323 -11.55 -16.00 5.99
C LYS A 323 -12.00 -15.84 7.44
N PRO A 324 -12.79 -16.75 8.03
CA PRO A 324 -13.13 -16.74 9.44
C PRO A 324 -11.90 -16.70 10.33
N ALA A 325 -12.06 -16.15 11.54
CA ALA A 325 -10.98 -16.12 12.51
C ALA A 325 -10.60 -17.55 12.95
N ASP A 326 -9.32 -17.88 12.79
CA ASP A 326 -8.68 -19.11 13.24
C ASP A 326 -7.95 -18.94 14.59
N ARG A 327 -7.27 -19.99 15.06
CA ARG A 327 -6.51 -19.92 16.32
C ARG A 327 -5.39 -18.89 16.29
N GLY A 328 -4.71 -18.74 15.15
CA GLY A 328 -3.58 -17.80 15.02
C GLY A 328 -4.03 -16.35 15.07
N SER A 329 -5.07 -16.00 14.34
CA SER A 329 -5.67 -14.66 14.38
C SER A 329 -6.29 -14.34 15.73
N GLN A 330 -6.93 -15.29 16.40
CA GLN A 330 -7.42 -15.10 17.78
C GLN A 330 -6.28 -14.82 18.76
N TYR A 331 -5.17 -15.55 18.65
CA TYR A 331 -3.95 -15.28 19.43
C TYR A 331 -3.42 -13.87 19.18
N LEU A 332 -3.30 -13.46 17.91
CA LEU A 332 -2.85 -12.14 17.53
C LEU A 332 -3.78 -11.03 18.06
N ILE A 333 -5.10 -11.17 17.91
CA ILE A 333 -6.06 -10.18 18.44
C ILE A 333 -5.99 -10.10 19.97
N ALA A 334 -5.88 -11.24 20.66
CA ALA A 334 -5.73 -11.26 22.11
C ALA A 334 -4.43 -10.57 22.56
N PHE A 335 -3.33 -10.77 21.83
CA PHE A 335 -2.09 -10.05 22.04
C PHE A 335 -2.26 -8.54 21.82
N LEU A 336 -2.87 -8.12 20.71
CA LEU A 336 -3.06 -6.71 20.40
C LEU A 336 -3.95 -6.01 21.43
N LYS A 337 -5.04 -6.65 21.88
CA LYS A 337 -5.89 -6.13 22.96
C LYS A 337 -5.06 -5.80 24.20
N ARG A 338 -4.14 -6.70 24.59
CA ARG A 338 -3.21 -6.44 25.71
C ARG A 338 -2.28 -5.26 25.44
N GLN A 339 -1.75 -5.12 24.22
CA GLN A 339 -0.91 -3.97 23.86
C GLN A 339 -1.67 -2.63 23.95
N PHE A 340 -2.98 -2.65 23.77
CA PHE A 340 -3.85 -1.48 23.88
C PHE A 340 -4.58 -1.38 25.23
N ASP A 341 -4.29 -2.20 26.25
CA ASP A 341 -5.00 -2.14 27.54
C ASP A 341 -4.96 -0.73 28.20
N ALA A 342 -3.89 0.04 27.93
CA ALA A 342 -3.67 1.39 28.45
C ALA A 342 -4.00 2.51 27.45
N GLY A 343 -4.63 2.19 26.31
CA GLY A 343 -4.95 3.15 25.25
C GLY A 343 -6.07 2.63 24.33
N GLU A 344 -6.13 3.15 23.11
CA GLU A 344 -7.09 2.67 22.11
C GLU A 344 -6.34 2.34 20.81
N PRO A 345 -6.75 1.30 20.07
CA PRO A 345 -6.29 1.09 18.70
C PRO A 345 -6.75 2.23 17.79
N SER A 346 -6.21 2.33 16.58
CA SER A 346 -6.73 3.33 15.63
C SER A 346 -8.22 3.08 15.36
N ALA A 347 -8.96 4.14 15.02
CA ALA A 347 -10.37 4.02 14.62
C ALA A 347 -10.54 3.00 13.49
N GLN A 348 -9.56 2.90 12.58
CA GLN A 348 -9.61 1.97 11.46
C GLN A 348 -9.38 0.50 11.87
N LEU A 349 -8.61 0.23 12.93
CA LEU A 349 -8.52 -1.10 13.52
C LEU A 349 -9.77 -1.40 14.36
N ALA A 350 -10.20 -0.47 15.22
CA ALA A 350 -11.35 -0.63 16.09
C ALA A 350 -12.63 -1.00 15.32
N ASP A 351 -12.87 -0.34 14.18
CA ASP A 351 -14.06 -0.55 13.32
C ASP A 351 -13.95 -1.79 12.42
N SER A 352 -12.88 -2.58 12.52
CA SER A 352 -12.61 -3.64 11.56
C SER A 352 -13.16 -5.00 11.95
N ALA A 353 -13.55 -5.76 10.92
CA ALA A 353 -13.96 -7.15 11.04
C ALA A 353 -12.86 -8.06 11.63
N PHE A 354 -11.59 -7.66 11.52
CA PHE A 354 -10.47 -8.39 12.14
C PHE A 354 -10.50 -8.20 13.66
N TRP A 355 -10.67 -6.98 14.14
CA TRP A 355 -10.72 -6.67 15.57
C TRP A 355 -11.93 -7.30 16.29
N SER A 356 -13.04 -7.46 15.59
CA SER A 356 -14.25 -8.14 16.07
C SER A 356 -14.20 -9.67 15.98
N HIS A 357 -13.05 -10.28 15.66
CA HIS A 357 -12.89 -11.73 15.45
C HIS A 357 -13.76 -12.31 14.32
N THR A 358 -14.18 -11.49 13.36
CA THR A 358 -15.00 -11.93 12.24
C THR A 358 -14.15 -12.49 11.10
N ILE A 359 -12.99 -11.87 10.84
CA ILE A 359 -12.02 -12.35 9.83
C ILE A 359 -10.66 -12.65 10.45
N GLY A 360 -9.94 -13.63 9.91
CA GLY A 360 -8.63 -14.08 10.39
C GLY A 360 -7.44 -13.32 9.80
N SER A 361 -7.62 -12.58 8.71
CA SER A 361 -6.54 -11.83 8.07
C SER A 361 -7.08 -10.52 7.51
N ARG A 362 -6.30 -9.45 7.58
CA ARG A 362 -6.71 -8.12 7.12
C ARG A 362 -5.99 -7.72 5.85
N GLN A 363 -4.69 -8.00 5.75
CA GLN A 363 -3.85 -7.52 4.65
C GLN A 363 -3.43 -8.63 3.68
N ASP A 364 -3.52 -8.32 2.40
CA ASP A 364 -2.84 -9.03 1.33
C ASP A 364 -1.49 -8.34 1.07
N MET A 365 -0.38 -9.11 1.17
CA MET A 365 0.99 -8.60 1.05
C MET A 365 1.58 -8.74 -0.36
N ASP A 366 0.81 -9.31 -1.29
CA ASP A 366 1.28 -9.56 -2.66
C ASP A 366 1.55 -8.26 -3.44
N VAL A 367 0.77 -7.23 -3.18
CA VAL A 367 0.99 -5.88 -3.71
C VAL A 367 0.83 -4.86 -2.61
N VAL A 368 1.85 -4.04 -2.39
CA VAL A 368 1.85 -2.95 -1.40
C VAL A 368 2.47 -1.71 -2.03
N VAL A 369 1.87 -0.54 -1.82
CA VAL A 369 2.44 0.74 -2.26
C VAL A 369 2.87 1.55 -1.05
N LEU A 370 4.11 2.05 -1.07
CA LEU A 370 4.72 2.75 0.06
C LEU A 370 5.49 3.99 -0.41
N ASP A 371 5.39 5.09 0.33
CA ASP A 371 6.18 6.30 0.18
C ASP A 371 7.10 6.48 1.39
N LYS A 372 8.29 5.88 1.32
CA LYS A 372 9.32 5.92 2.35
C LYS A 372 9.90 7.31 2.56
N SER A 373 9.65 8.29 1.67
CA SER A 373 10.07 9.67 1.89
C SER A 373 9.32 10.35 3.05
N GLN A 374 8.15 9.82 3.42
CA GLN A 374 7.39 10.30 4.56
C GLN A 374 7.98 9.76 5.87
N PRO A 375 8.33 10.63 6.85
CA PRO A 375 8.91 10.21 8.11
C PRO A 375 8.11 9.13 8.86
N GLY A 376 6.78 9.24 8.86
CA GLY A 376 5.89 8.25 9.48
C GLY A 376 5.98 6.88 8.81
N VAL A 377 5.93 6.84 7.48
CA VAL A 377 6.06 5.60 6.71
C VAL A 377 7.42 4.95 6.97
N LEU A 378 8.51 5.72 6.92
CA LEU A 378 9.85 5.17 7.20
C LEU A 378 9.94 4.60 8.62
N ALA A 379 9.42 5.29 9.63
CA ALA A 379 9.43 4.81 11.01
C ALA A 379 8.62 3.51 11.17
N ALA A 380 7.46 3.42 10.54
CA ALA A 380 6.65 2.22 10.53
C ALA A 380 7.36 1.05 9.80
N LEU A 381 8.17 1.32 8.78
CA LEU A 381 8.98 0.30 8.12
C LEU A 381 10.12 -0.22 9.02
N PHE A 382 10.75 0.66 9.81
CA PHE A 382 11.68 0.22 10.84
C PHE A 382 10.97 -0.62 11.92
N MET A 383 9.78 -0.22 12.36
CA MET A 383 8.97 -1.01 13.29
C MET A 383 8.59 -2.38 12.69
N ASN A 384 8.23 -2.45 11.40
CA ASN A 384 7.96 -3.70 10.71
C ASN A 384 9.19 -4.62 10.70
N ALA A 385 10.40 -4.08 10.54
CA ALA A 385 11.63 -4.87 10.67
C ALA A 385 11.91 -5.28 12.13
N TRP A 386 11.69 -4.39 13.10
CA TRP A 386 11.86 -4.68 14.53
C TRP A 386 11.00 -5.87 14.98
N ILE A 387 9.73 -5.91 14.56
CA ILE A 387 8.80 -7.02 14.85
C ILE A 387 9.24 -8.34 14.17
N ARG A 388 10.16 -8.29 13.21
CA ARG A 388 10.68 -9.44 12.47
C ARG A 388 12.09 -9.83 12.89
N ARG A 389 12.67 -9.23 13.93
CA ARG A 389 13.93 -9.70 14.53
C ARG A 389 13.81 -11.15 14.98
N LYS A 390 14.91 -11.90 14.94
CA LYS A 390 14.97 -13.33 15.27
C LYS A 390 14.27 -13.66 16.59
N ARG A 391 14.63 -12.95 17.67
CA ARG A 391 14.01 -13.13 18.99
C ARG A 391 12.50 -12.91 18.98
N VAL A 392 12.01 -11.93 18.21
CA VAL A 392 10.57 -11.66 18.08
C VAL A 392 9.88 -12.76 17.27
N ARG A 393 10.52 -13.25 16.19
CA ARG A 393 9.99 -14.38 15.43
C ARG A 393 9.89 -15.64 16.27
N ASP A 394 10.91 -15.95 17.04
CA ASP A 394 10.94 -17.17 17.86
C ASP A 394 9.92 -17.11 19.00
N MET A 395 9.77 -15.94 19.65
CA MET A 395 8.89 -15.79 20.81
C MET A 395 7.43 -15.48 20.48
N PHE A 396 7.20 -14.56 19.53
CA PHE A 396 5.86 -14.06 19.23
C PHE A 396 5.25 -14.75 18.02
N TRP A 397 5.98 -14.82 16.90
CA TRP A 397 5.46 -15.41 15.66
C TRP A 397 5.54 -16.93 15.63
N GLY A 398 6.40 -17.55 16.43
CA GLY A 398 6.77 -18.96 16.31
C GLY A 398 5.61 -19.95 16.46
N ALA A 399 4.59 -19.59 17.25
CA ALA A 399 3.38 -20.41 17.38
C ALA A 399 2.50 -20.35 16.11
N TYR A 400 2.47 -19.20 15.42
CA TYR A 400 1.60 -18.93 14.28
C TYR A 400 2.31 -18.11 13.19
N PRO A 401 3.34 -18.66 12.53
CA PRO A 401 4.20 -17.90 11.62
C PRO A 401 3.48 -17.28 10.41
N LEU A 402 2.37 -17.88 9.96
CA LEU A 402 1.53 -17.32 8.89
C LEU A 402 0.92 -15.97 9.25
N THR A 403 0.66 -15.70 10.54
CA THR A 403 0.11 -14.41 11.00
C THR A 403 1.09 -13.26 10.84
N MET A 404 2.37 -13.55 10.58
CA MET A 404 3.39 -12.54 10.29
C MET A 404 3.09 -11.75 9.00
N ASN A 405 2.17 -12.23 8.16
CA ASN A 405 1.62 -11.49 7.03
C ASN A 405 0.94 -10.17 7.46
N GLU A 406 0.37 -10.12 8.67
CA GLU A 406 -0.25 -8.90 9.23
C GLU A 406 0.79 -7.88 9.76
N GLY A 407 2.07 -8.25 9.83
CA GLY A 407 3.10 -7.46 10.50
C GLY A 407 3.30 -6.05 9.91
N LEU A 408 3.09 -5.86 8.61
CA LEU A 408 3.30 -4.56 7.97
C LEU A 408 2.29 -3.53 8.46
N TRP A 409 0.99 -3.73 8.25
CA TRP A 409 -0.02 -2.75 8.73
C TRP A 409 -0.03 -2.64 10.25
N LEU A 410 0.28 -3.73 10.98
CA LEU A 410 0.41 -3.68 12.44
C LEU A 410 1.48 -2.70 12.90
N ALA A 411 2.61 -2.62 12.17
CA ALA A 411 3.66 -1.67 12.49
C ALA A 411 3.18 -0.22 12.39
N PHE A 412 2.29 0.10 11.44
CA PHE A 412 1.67 1.42 11.33
C PHE A 412 0.71 1.69 12.49
N ASP A 413 -0.13 0.72 12.82
CA ASP A 413 -1.16 0.88 13.86
C ASP A 413 -0.56 0.99 15.28
N LEU A 414 0.44 0.15 15.59
CA LEU A 414 1.18 0.23 16.85
C LEU A 414 1.92 1.56 17.00
N SER A 415 2.42 2.10 15.89
CA SER A 415 3.16 3.37 15.82
C SER A 415 2.27 4.61 15.65
N ASP A 416 0.95 4.47 15.66
CA ASP A 416 0.01 5.57 15.43
C ASP A 416 0.37 6.41 14.19
N ILE A 417 0.73 5.73 13.09
CA ILE A 417 1.02 6.34 11.79
C ILE A 417 -0.17 6.07 10.86
N ALA A 418 -0.65 7.11 10.17
CA ALA A 418 -1.76 6.97 9.25
C ALA A 418 -1.43 6.00 8.09
N TYR A 419 -2.35 5.07 7.81
CA TYR A 419 -2.26 4.14 6.69
C TYR A 419 -3.62 3.95 6.01
N ALA A 420 -3.60 3.48 4.76
CA ALA A 420 -4.81 3.29 3.98
C ALA A 420 -4.88 1.90 3.33
N PHE A 421 -6.04 1.27 3.51
CA PHE A 421 -6.46 0.11 2.75
C PHE A 421 -7.31 0.54 1.55
N GLU A 422 -7.23 -0.23 0.47
CA GLU A 422 -8.19 -0.18 -0.61
C GLU A 422 -9.60 -0.47 -0.08
N ASN A 423 -10.60 0.24 -0.62
CA ASN A 423 -11.97 0.15 -0.16
C ASN A 423 -12.71 -1.04 -0.75
N THR A 424 -12.25 -1.54 -1.90
CA THR A 424 -12.82 -2.74 -2.52
C THR A 424 -12.45 -3.98 -1.73
N LEU A 425 -13.34 -4.98 -1.77
CA LEU A 425 -13.04 -6.31 -1.25
C LEU A 425 -12.40 -7.16 -2.37
N PRO A 426 -11.53 -8.11 -2.02
CA PRO A 426 -11.02 -9.06 -3.00
C PRO A 426 -12.13 -9.95 -3.54
N GLY A 427 -11.98 -10.39 -4.79
CA GLY A 427 -12.74 -11.46 -5.41
C GLY A 427 -11.94 -12.75 -5.61
N ALA A 428 -12.52 -13.67 -6.35
CA ALA A 428 -11.95 -14.97 -6.69
C ALA A 428 -11.96 -15.23 -8.20
N ILE A 429 -10.97 -15.99 -8.66
CA ILE A 429 -10.91 -16.52 -10.03
C ILE A 429 -11.09 -18.02 -10.00
N GLY A 430 -11.99 -18.57 -10.80
CA GLY A 430 -12.18 -20.01 -10.84
C GLY A 430 -13.19 -20.44 -11.88
N ARG A 431 -13.59 -21.70 -11.80
CA ARG A 431 -14.70 -22.26 -12.57
C ARG A 431 -15.79 -22.64 -11.58
N PHE A 432 -17.01 -22.23 -11.86
CA PHE A 432 -18.18 -22.64 -11.08
C PHE A 432 -18.95 -23.68 -11.91
N GLU A 433 -19.07 -24.90 -11.39
CA GLU A 433 -19.90 -25.96 -11.96
C GLU A 433 -20.96 -26.36 -10.92
N GLY A 434 -22.24 -26.11 -11.23
CA GLY A 434 -23.37 -26.44 -10.34
C GLY A 434 -24.47 -25.38 -10.36
N ASP A 435 -25.58 -25.67 -9.67
CA ASP A 435 -26.63 -24.69 -9.36
C ASP A 435 -26.25 -23.93 -8.09
N TRP A 436 -26.30 -22.60 -8.15
CA TRP A 436 -25.98 -21.74 -7.03
C TRP A 436 -27.16 -21.63 -6.07
N ASP A 437 -26.93 -21.93 -4.79
CA ASP A 437 -27.89 -21.70 -3.72
C ASP A 437 -27.49 -20.47 -2.89
N ASP A 438 -28.43 -19.53 -2.74
CA ASP A 438 -28.26 -18.29 -1.98
C ASP A 438 -28.14 -18.53 -0.46
N HIS A 439 -28.34 -19.76 0.01
CA HIS A 439 -28.41 -20.08 1.44
C HIS A 439 -27.08 -20.16 2.19
N SER A 440 -25.91 -20.20 1.54
CA SER A 440 -24.58 -19.98 2.16
C SER A 440 -23.47 -19.91 1.09
N PRO A 441 -23.26 -18.77 0.44
CA PRO A 441 -22.35 -18.71 -0.69
C PRO A 441 -20.87 -18.74 -0.26
N LEU A 442 -20.29 -19.95 -0.27
CA LEU A 442 -18.86 -20.18 -0.13
C LEU A 442 -18.24 -20.28 -1.53
N LEU A 443 -17.27 -19.41 -1.83
CA LEU A 443 -16.52 -19.48 -3.08
C LEU A 443 -15.06 -19.81 -2.78
N CYS A 444 -14.69 -21.07 -2.98
CA CYS A 444 -13.32 -21.52 -2.84
C CYS A 444 -12.54 -21.29 -4.13
N SER A 445 -11.43 -20.57 -4.04
CA SER A 445 -10.57 -20.32 -5.19
C SER A 445 -9.11 -20.18 -4.75
N PRO A 446 -8.20 -20.84 -5.47
CA PRO A 446 -6.77 -20.68 -5.22
C PRO A 446 -6.27 -19.27 -5.58
N ARG A 447 -7.02 -18.49 -6.37
CA ARG A 447 -6.59 -17.21 -6.94
C ARG A 447 -7.47 -16.05 -6.47
N THR A 448 -6.88 -15.15 -5.68
CA THR A 448 -7.51 -13.88 -5.28
C THR A 448 -7.41 -12.87 -6.41
N ILE A 449 -8.50 -12.19 -6.75
CA ILE A 449 -8.46 -11.02 -7.65
C ILE A 449 -8.78 -9.75 -6.90
N GLN A 450 -8.08 -8.67 -7.22
CA GLN A 450 -8.19 -7.38 -6.55
C GLN A 450 -8.67 -6.32 -7.53
N PHE A 451 -9.39 -5.35 -7.00
CA PHE A 451 -10.03 -4.26 -7.74
C PHE A 451 -9.52 -2.91 -7.22
N LEU A 452 -9.78 -1.84 -7.96
CA LEU A 452 -9.58 -0.48 -7.48
C LEU A 452 -10.92 0.22 -7.35
N SER A 453 -11.15 0.91 -6.24
CA SER A 453 -12.40 1.64 -6.09
C SER A 453 -12.41 2.87 -7.02
N PRO A 454 -13.58 3.22 -7.59
CA PRO A 454 -13.68 4.39 -8.45
C PRO A 454 -13.30 5.66 -7.68
N GLN A 455 -12.63 6.61 -8.33
CA GLN A 455 -12.27 7.91 -7.73
C GLN A 455 -13.47 8.63 -7.08
N ALA A 456 -14.68 8.48 -7.64
CA ALA A 456 -15.92 9.05 -7.09
C ALA A 456 -16.35 8.43 -5.74
N ALA A 457 -15.96 7.20 -5.43
CA ALA A 457 -16.20 6.57 -4.14
C ALA A 457 -15.30 7.17 -3.04
N HIS A 458 -14.05 7.47 -3.38
CA HIS A 458 -13.11 8.15 -2.47
C HIS A 458 -13.56 9.57 -2.11
N GLU A 459 -14.09 10.35 -3.05
CA GLU A 459 -14.65 11.69 -2.76
C GLU A 459 -15.80 11.63 -1.73
N LYS A 460 -16.64 10.58 -1.77
CA LYS A 460 -17.73 10.41 -0.79
C LYS A 460 -17.21 10.02 0.59
N LEU A 461 -16.18 9.18 0.65
CA LEU A 461 -15.56 8.76 1.91
C LEU A 461 -14.76 9.90 2.55
N ALA A 462 -13.97 10.65 1.78
CA ALA A 462 -13.28 11.85 2.25
C ALA A 462 -14.27 12.87 2.85
N ASN A 463 -15.41 13.08 2.19
CA ASN A 463 -16.47 13.95 2.70
C ASN A 463 -17.17 13.43 3.97
N ARG A 464 -17.11 12.11 4.22
CA ARG A 464 -17.65 11.48 5.43
C ARG A 464 -16.71 11.66 6.63
N TRP A 465 -15.40 11.76 6.39
CA TRP A 465 -14.40 12.03 7.42
C TRP A 465 -14.30 13.54 7.74
N THR A 466 -14.73 14.43 6.84
CA THR A 466 -14.88 15.87 7.13
C THR A 466 -16.15 16.25 7.88
N LEU A 467 -17.02 15.28 8.24
CA LEU A 467 -18.27 15.57 8.98
C LEU A 467 -18.07 16.02 10.44
N PHE A 468 -16.84 15.96 10.97
CA PHE A 468 -16.49 16.54 12.26
C PHE A 468 -16.12 18.03 12.19
N ASP A 469 -16.11 18.65 11.00
CA ASP A 469 -15.99 20.10 10.85
C ASP A 469 -17.32 20.69 10.37
N THR A 470 -18.10 21.22 11.32
CA THR A 470 -19.45 21.73 11.05
C THR A 470 -19.42 23.11 10.37
N LYS A 471 -20.06 23.23 9.19
CA LYS A 471 -21.02 24.30 8.87
C LYS A 471 -21.73 24.11 7.53
N HIS A 472 -23.04 24.28 7.59
CA HIS A 472 -23.99 24.28 6.48
C HIS A 472 -23.51 25.02 5.21
N LYS A 473 -23.47 24.31 4.09
CA LYS A 473 -23.73 24.88 2.75
C LYS A 473 -24.67 23.97 1.97
N LYS A 474 -25.95 24.38 1.88
CA LYS A 474 -26.87 23.86 0.87
C LYS A 474 -26.38 24.35 -0.50
N SER A 475 -26.05 23.43 -1.41
CA SER A 475 -25.81 23.75 -2.82
C SER A 475 -26.72 22.90 -3.71
N THR A 476 -27.70 23.58 -4.29
CA THR A 476 -28.53 23.18 -5.41
C THR A 476 -27.69 23.12 -6.70
N LYS A 477 -27.33 21.92 -7.17
CA LYS A 477 -26.90 21.69 -8.58
C LYS A 477 -27.39 20.34 -9.11
N LYS A 478 -28.67 20.30 -9.53
CA LYS A 478 -29.20 19.29 -10.45
C LYS A 478 -28.72 19.65 -11.86
N GLY A 479 -27.72 18.96 -12.38
CA GLY A 479 -27.23 19.18 -13.75
C GLY A 479 -25.97 18.42 -14.15
N LYS A 480 -25.15 17.96 -13.19
CA LYS A 480 -23.95 17.12 -13.45
C LYS A 480 -24.06 15.68 -12.94
N ALA A 481 -25.24 15.26 -12.47
CA ALA A 481 -25.44 13.93 -11.90
C ALA A 481 -25.43 12.81 -12.96
N ALA A 482 -25.89 13.08 -14.18
CA ALA A 482 -26.05 12.06 -15.22
C ALA A 482 -24.71 11.46 -15.71
N ASN A 483 -23.65 12.27 -15.84
CA ASN A 483 -22.32 11.75 -16.21
C ASN A 483 -21.61 11.05 -15.03
N LYS A 484 -21.82 11.50 -13.79
CA LYS A 484 -21.27 10.83 -12.59
C LYS A 484 -21.94 9.46 -12.33
N LEU A 485 -23.21 9.30 -12.70
CA LEU A 485 -23.93 8.03 -12.62
C LEU A 485 -23.45 7.00 -13.64
N LYS A 486 -22.99 7.41 -14.83
CA LYS A 486 -22.41 6.48 -15.84
C LYS A 486 -21.07 5.88 -15.40
N GLN A 487 -20.23 6.63 -14.68
CA GLN A 487 -18.97 6.08 -14.12
C GLN A 487 -19.22 5.09 -12.98
N ASN A 488 -20.31 5.23 -12.22
CA ASN A 488 -20.69 4.29 -11.17
C ASN A 488 -21.43 3.03 -11.71
N ALA A 489 -21.76 2.99 -13.00
CA ALA A 489 -22.52 1.91 -13.63
C ALA A 489 -21.61 0.87 -14.35
N ALA A 490 -20.37 1.23 -14.65
CA ALA A 490 -19.34 0.23 -14.98
C ALA A 490 -18.87 -0.39 -13.66
N GLY A 491 -19.04 -1.70 -13.48
CA GLY A 491 -18.50 -2.40 -12.31
C GLY A 491 -17.01 -2.13 -12.13
N GLU A 492 -16.51 -2.37 -10.91
CA GLU A 492 -15.08 -2.20 -10.59
C GLU A 492 -14.25 -3.08 -11.54
N LYS A 493 -13.27 -2.48 -12.23
CA LYS A 493 -12.44 -3.23 -13.18
C LYS A 493 -11.39 -4.04 -12.41
N PRO A 494 -11.18 -5.32 -12.74
CA PRO A 494 -10.16 -6.12 -12.10
C PRO A 494 -8.77 -5.55 -12.39
N PHE A 495 -7.89 -5.52 -11.39
CA PHE A 495 -6.61 -4.82 -11.45
C PHE A 495 -5.41 -5.77 -11.37
N TRP A 496 -5.35 -6.67 -10.39
CA TRP A 496 -4.33 -7.73 -10.32
C TRP A 496 -4.89 -8.98 -9.63
N PHE A 497 -4.24 -10.12 -9.79
CA PHE A 497 -4.57 -11.34 -9.06
C PHE A 497 -3.34 -12.16 -8.67
N HIS A 498 -3.48 -12.96 -7.62
CA HIS A 498 -2.46 -13.92 -7.17
C HIS A 498 -2.58 -15.25 -7.93
N GLY A 499 -1.44 -15.90 -8.20
CA GLY A 499 -1.42 -17.31 -8.61
C GLY A 499 -0.65 -17.60 -9.89
N GLY A 500 0.19 -16.65 -10.34
CA GLY A 500 1.04 -16.77 -11.51
C GLY A 500 0.27 -16.86 -12.82
N PHE A 501 1.02 -16.87 -13.92
CA PHE A 501 0.46 -17.17 -15.24
C PHE A 501 0.07 -18.65 -15.31
N LEU A 502 -0.93 -18.98 -16.14
CA LEU A 502 -1.45 -20.35 -16.24
C LEU A 502 -0.37 -21.35 -16.67
N VAL A 503 -0.50 -22.59 -16.18
CA VAL A 503 0.25 -23.75 -16.64
C VAL A 503 -0.17 -24.05 -18.10
N PRO A 504 0.74 -24.51 -18.99
CA PRO A 504 0.40 -24.79 -20.39
C PRO A 504 -0.81 -25.73 -20.52
N GLY A 505 -1.88 -25.27 -21.21
CA GLY A 505 -3.03 -26.10 -21.59
C GLY A 505 -4.40 -25.71 -21.03
N SER A 506 -4.52 -24.64 -20.24
CA SER A 506 -5.81 -24.05 -19.84
C SER A 506 -5.89 -22.60 -20.33
N SER A 507 -6.88 -22.29 -21.17
CA SER A 507 -7.10 -20.94 -21.71
C SER A 507 -8.31 -20.23 -21.10
N ASP A 508 -9.17 -20.95 -20.38
CA ASP A 508 -10.49 -20.45 -19.99
C ASP A 508 -10.59 -20.16 -18.48
N GLU A 509 -10.74 -18.88 -18.09
CA GLU A 509 -10.96 -18.46 -16.70
C GLU A 509 -12.27 -17.68 -16.53
N THR A 510 -12.97 -17.89 -15.40
CA THR A 510 -14.12 -17.07 -15.00
C THR A 510 -13.82 -16.31 -13.71
N TYR A 511 -14.24 -15.05 -13.65
CA TYR A 511 -14.02 -14.15 -12.53
C TYR A 511 -15.30 -13.94 -11.72
N PHE A 512 -15.13 -13.90 -10.40
CA PHE A 512 -16.22 -13.71 -9.45
C PHE A 512 -15.84 -12.61 -8.46
N THR A 513 -16.77 -11.70 -8.19
CA THR A 513 -16.65 -10.71 -7.13
C THR A 513 -17.67 -11.01 -6.04
N PRO A 514 -17.28 -11.12 -4.76
CA PRO A 514 -18.23 -11.18 -3.68
C PRO A 514 -18.87 -9.80 -3.52
N ASN A 515 -20.21 -9.73 -3.43
CA ASN A 515 -20.85 -8.57 -2.80
C ASN A 515 -21.12 -8.91 -1.33
N VAL A 516 -20.40 -8.21 -0.45
CA VAL A 516 -20.75 -7.94 0.96
C VAL A 516 -20.38 -8.99 2.01
N PHE A 517 -19.92 -8.43 3.14
CA PHE A 517 -19.71 -8.99 4.47
C PHE A 517 -20.77 -9.99 4.93
N ALA A 518 -20.30 -11.14 5.42
CA ALA A 518 -21.11 -12.15 6.09
C ALA A 518 -21.73 -11.62 7.39
N ARG A 519 -23.00 -11.94 7.59
CA ARG A 519 -23.70 -11.81 8.88
C ARG A 519 -24.09 -13.23 9.31
N ASP A 520 -23.63 -13.61 10.50
CA ASP A 520 -24.04 -14.76 11.33
C ASP A 520 -23.98 -16.17 10.68
N VAL A 521 -22.86 -16.91 10.84
CA VAL A 521 -22.90 -18.40 10.77
C VAL A 521 -21.90 -19.04 11.76
N PRO A 522 -22.35 -19.77 12.79
CA PRO A 522 -21.55 -20.68 13.63
C PRO A 522 -21.48 -22.11 12.99
N PRO A 523 -20.63 -23.03 13.53
CA PRO A 523 -19.63 -23.77 12.76
C PRO A 523 -20.14 -25.10 12.18
N TYR A 524 -19.81 -25.40 10.93
CA TYR A 524 -19.74 -26.79 10.45
C TYR A 524 -18.60 -26.98 9.42
N THR A 525 -17.72 -27.94 9.73
CA THR A 525 -16.88 -28.75 8.81
C THR A 525 -17.77 -29.83 8.17
N THR A 526 -17.62 -30.27 6.92
CA THR A 526 -16.53 -31.09 6.31
C THR A 526 -16.51 -30.89 4.78
N ILE A 527 -15.38 -30.83 4.06
CA ILE A 527 -14.47 -31.90 3.58
C ILE A 527 -15.24 -33.02 2.88
N GLU A 528 -15.19 -33.10 1.55
CA GLU A 528 -15.08 -34.38 0.83
C GLU A 528 -14.76 -34.19 -0.67
N GLU A 529 -13.44 -34.24 -0.89
CA GLU A 529 -12.69 -34.84 -1.99
C GLU A 529 -12.32 -34.03 -3.27
N ASP A 530 -10.99 -33.79 -3.35
CA ASP A 530 -10.12 -33.45 -4.48
C ASP A 530 -10.11 -32.04 -5.08
N TYR A 531 -11.13 -31.24 -4.81
CA TYR A 531 -11.10 -29.76 -4.93
C TYR A 531 -11.55 -29.07 -3.62
N THR A 532 -11.67 -29.88 -2.57
CA THR A 532 -12.36 -29.67 -1.30
C THR A 532 -11.48 -29.27 -0.13
N ASP A 533 -10.16 -29.23 -0.34
CA ASP A 533 -9.16 -28.86 0.67
C ASP A 533 -8.43 -27.55 0.33
N SER A 534 -9.04 -26.71 -0.51
CA SER A 534 -8.62 -25.32 -0.60
C SER A 534 -8.90 -24.62 0.74
N LYS A 535 -7.87 -24.39 1.56
CA LYS A 535 -7.91 -23.47 2.73
C LYS A 535 -8.20 -22.00 2.35
N GLU A 536 -8.51 -21.76 1.07
CA GLU A 536 -8.56 -20.48 0.39
C GLU A 536 -9.98 -20.13 -0.07
N CYS A 537 -10.94 -20.13 0.86
CA CYS A 537 -12.34 -19.81 0.55
C CYS A 537 -12.76 -18.39 0.95
N LEU A 538 -13.60 -17.78 0.11
CA LEU A 538 -14.29 -16.52 0.36
C LEU A 538 -15.69 -16.79 0.91
N TYR A 539 -16.01 -16.16 2.03
CA TYR A 539 -17.29 -16.31 2.71
C TYR A 539 -18.23 -15.15 2.37
N GLY A 540 -19.53 -15.43 2.18
CA GLY A 540 -20.54 -14.42 1.87
C GLY A 540 -20.52 -13.96 0.41
N ALA A 541 -19.95 -14.75 -0.49
CA ALA A 541 -19.68 -14.32 -1.86
C ALA A 541 -20.90 -14.43 -2.77
N THR A 542 -21.73 -13.40 -2.96
CA THR A 542 -22.78 -13.50 -4.01
C THR A 542 -22.15 -13.74 -5.38
N ILE A 543 -22.68 -14.66 -6.21
CA ILE A 543 -22.36 -14.68 -7.65
C ILE A 543 -22.98 -13.44 -8.28
N ASN A 544 -22.25 -12.34 -8.20
CA ASN A 544 -22.21 -11.44 -9.33
C ASN A 544 -21.03 -11.92 -10.16
N LYS A 545 -21.32 -12.82 -11.13
CA LYS A 545 -20.50 -12.85 -12.35
C LYS A 545 -20.34 -11.39 -12.70
N LEU A 546 -19.10 -10.89 -12.75
CA LEU A 546 -18.83 -9.57 -13.26
C LEU A 546 -19.53 -9.52 -14.63
N LYS A 547 -20.73 -8.92 -14.68
CA LYS A 547 -21.58 -8.92 -15.87
C LYS A 547 -20.81 -8.10 -16.89
N GLY A 548 -20.05 -8.77 -17.76
CA GLY A 548 -19.17 -8.14 -18.74
C GLY A 548 -17.67 -8.36 -18.58
N THR A 549 -17.16 -9.21 -17.69
CA THR A 549 -15.74 -9.64 -17.77
C THR A 549 -15.66 -11.06 -18.33
N SER A 550 -15.61 -11.16 -19.65
CA SER A 550 -14.82 -12.23 -20.27
C SER A 550 -13.37 -12.08 -19.82
N ILE A 551 -12.54 -13.11 -20.05
CA ILE A 551 -11.08 -12.96 -20.05
C ILE A 551 -10.77 -11.64 -20.75
N PRO A 552 -10.22 -10.63 -20.06
CA PRO A 552 -9.80 -9.44 -20.75
C PRO A 552 -8.82 -9.94 -21.80
N THR A 553 -8.95 -9.52 -23.06
CA THR A 553 -7.95 -9.80 -24.11
C THR A 553 -6.52 -9.52 -23.63
N THR A 554 -6.37 -8.66 -22.62
CA THR A 554 -5.17 -8.46 -21.81
C THR A 554 -4.61 -9.72 -21.16
N LEU A 555 -5.40 -10.58 -20.51
CA LEU A 555 -4.91 -11.81 -19.87
C LEU A 555 -4.43 -12.85 -20.90
N GLU A 556 -5.15 -13.05 -22.00
CA GLU A 556 -4.69 -13.95 -23.09
C GLU A 556 -3.31 -13.52 -23.59
N LYS A 557 -3.14 -12.22 -23.87
CA LYS A 557 -1.84 -11.66 -24.25
C LYS A 557 -0.78 -11.82 -23.16
N ALA A 558 -1.17 -11.68 -21.88
CA ALA A 558 -0.25 -11.86 -20.77
C ALA A 558 0.25 -13.31 -20.67
N ILE A 559 -0.65 -14.28 -20.90
CA ILE A 559 -0.33 -15.71 -20.96
C ILE A 559 0.61 -15.98 -22.14
N ASP A 560 0.33 -15.42 -23.32
CA ASP A 560 1.19 -15.57 -24.50
C ASP A 560 2.62 -15.07 -24.23
N ILE A 561 2.75 -13.86 -23.66
CA ILE A 561 4.04 -13.28 -23.28
C ILE A 561 4.73 -14.16 -22.22
N ALA A 562 4.00 -14.67 -21.23
CA ALA A 562 4.54 -15.53 -20.19
C ALA A 562 5.04 -16.89 -20.75
N HIS A 563 4.36 -17.44 -21.75
CA HIS A 563 4.79 -18.63 -22.49
C HIS A 563 6.02 -18.36 -23.35
N GLU A 564 6.05 -17.26 -24.10
CA GLU A 564 7.25 -16.83 -24.85
C GLU A 564 8.45 -16.66 -23.91
N THR A 565 8.23 -16.09 -22.73
CA THR A 565 9.23 -15.89 -21.68
C THR A 565 9.76 -17.23 -21.15
N LEU A 566 8.87 -18.18 -20.86
CA LEU A 566 9.25 -19.53 -20.43
C LEU A 566 10.15 -20.18 -21.49
N LYS A 567 9.73 -20.21 -22.76
CA LYS A 567 10.51 -20.79 -23.88
C LYS A 567 11.89 -20.14 -24.00
N ARG A 568 11.97 -18.81 -23.83
CA ARG A 568 13.23 -18.05 -23.91
C ARG A 568 14.24 -18.46 -22.82
N TYR A 569 13.79 -18.68 -21.60
CA TYR A 569 14.67 -18.91 -20.43
C TYR A 569 14.73 -20.38 -19.97
N GLN A 570 13.93 -21.27 -20.56
CA GLN A 570 13.88 -22.71 -20.27
C GLN A 570 15.27 -23.39 -20.25
N PRO A 571 16.22 -23.10 -21.16
CA PRO A 571 17.52 -23.77 -21.18
C PRO A 571 18.32 -23.59 -19.89
N VAL A 572 18.19 -22.45 -19.21
CA VAL A 572 18.88 -22.17 -17.94
C VAL A 572 18.01 -22.56 -16.75
N LEU A 573 16.70 -22.25 -16.79
CA LEU A 573 15.77 -22.52 -15.69
C LEU A 573 15.70 -24.00 -15.32
N ARG A 574 15.74 -24.91 -16.30
CA ARG A 574 15.62 -26.38 -16.07
C ARG A 574 16.70 -26.97 -15.16
N TYR A 575 17.84 -26.30 -14.99
CA TYR A 575 18.95 -26.76 -14.16
C TYR A 575 18.84 -26.30 -12.70
N HIS A 576 18.06 -25.25 -12.44
CA HIS A 576 17.99 -24.61 -11.12
C HIS A 576 16.59 -24.63 -10.50
N VAL A 577 15.55 -24.86 -11.31
CA VAL A 577 14.13 -24.79 -10.93
C VAL A 577 13.39 -25.98 -11.53
N GLY A 578 12.40 -26.51 -10.82
CA GLY A 578 11.44 -27.46 -11.39
C GLY A 578 10.55 -26.74 -12.40
N VAL A 579 10.87 -26.86 -13.68
CA VAL A 579 10.09 -26.22 -14.76
C VAL A 579 8.96 -27.16 -15.20
N PRO A 580 7.70 -26.70 -15.26
CA PRO A 580 6.60 -27.48 -15.82
C PRO A 580 6.89 -27.86 -17.29
N LYS A 581 6.64 -29.12 -17.68
CA LYS A 581 6.75 -29.54 -19.09
C LYS A 581 5.70 -28.81 -19.94
N ILE A 582 6.09 -28.31 -21.11
CA ILE A 582 5.17 -27.69 -22.07
C ILE A 582 4.46 -28.81 -22.83
N ARG A 583 3.13 -28.71 -23.00
CA ARG A 583 2.29 -29.77 -23.58
C ARG A 583 2.66 -30.10 -25.04
N ASP A 584 3.12 -29.11 -25.81
CA ASP A 584 3.62 -29.31 -27.18
C ASP A 584 4.85 -30.24 -27.23
N ASP A 585 5.67 -30.29 -26.17
CA ASP A 585 6.83 -31.18 -26.11
C ASP A 585 6.42 -32.64 -25.79
N ALA A 586 5.23 -32.86 -25.22
CA ALA A 586 4.73 -34.20 -24.85
C ALA A 586 4.22 -34.97 -26.08
N GLU A 587 3.54 -34.29 -27.03
CA GLU A 587 3.06 -34.94 -28.25
C GLU A 587 4.20 -35.43 -29.16
N THR A 588 5.37 -34.80 -29.10
CA THR A 588 6.56 -35.23 -29.85
C THR A 588 7.36 -36.37 -29.21
N ASP A 589 7.18 -36.63 -27.91
CA ASP A 589 7.87 -37.72 -27.21
C ASP A 589 7.05 -39.02 -27.30
N ASP A 590 5.72 -38.93 -27.20
CA ASP A 590 4.82 -40.10 -27.36
C ASP A 590 4.87 -40.66 -28.81
N THR A 591 5.07 -39.80 -29.81
CA THR A 591 5.25 -40.24 -31.21
C THR A 591 6.63 -40.85 -31.51
N LYS A 592 7.63 -40.64 -30.65
CA LYS A 592 8.92 -41.34 -30.74
C LYS A 592 8.91 -42.68 -30.02
N SER A 593 8.21 -42.79 -28.89
CA SER A 593 8.05 -44.09 -28.21
C SER A 593 7.19 -45.08 -28.99
N GLU A 594 6.23 -44.62 -29.80
CA GLU A 594 5.45 -45.51 -30.69
C GLU A 594 6.22 -45.95 -31.95
N MET A 595 7.29 -45.25 -32.32
CA MET A 595 8.11 -45.60 -33.50
C MET A 595 9.32 -46.50 -33.19
N GLU A 596 9.74 -46.61 -31.92
CA GLU A 596 10.81 -47.54 -31.51
C GLU A 596 10.31 -48.94 -31.12
N ASP A 597 9.00 -49.12 -30.89
CA ASP A 597 8.38 -50.45 -30.66
C ASP A 597 7.91 -51.14 -31.96
N THR A 598 8.21 -50.54 -33.13
CA THR A 598 7.92 -51.12 -34.45
C THR A 598 9.12 -51.08 -35.39
N SER A 599 10.25 -51.68 -34.99
CA SER A 599 11.34 -52.05 -35.92
C SER A 599 12.14 -53.25 -35.46
#